data_AF-X1PL11-F1
#
_entry.id   AF-X1PL11-F1
#
_cell.length_a   1.000
_cell.length_b   1.000
_cell.length_c   1.000
_cell.angle_alpha   90.00
_cell.angle_beta   90.00
_cell.angle_gamma   90.00
#
_symmetry.space_group_name_H-M   'P 1'
#
loop_
_entity.id
_entity.type
_entity.pdbx_description
1 polymer ?
#
loop_
_entity_poly.entity_id
_entity_poly.type
_entity_poly.pdbx_seq_one_letter_code
_entity_poly.pdbx_strand_id
1 'polypeptide(L)'
;MEPEEKVRILKSLDTKKLIESINKYEDELEAALRETASFKDLNRGYLSSTGDCQEVKKLLAETSAQTPATNETGKKFTLADKEDWLQGQKTENAELAAAIAKQRDIAFQLENNEIKADMAPTTQPSMTVTSAGMVKKL
;
A
#
# COMPACT_ATOMS: atom_id res chain seq x y z
N MET A 1 41.70 -27.21 -14.55
CA MET A 1 41.40 -27.10 -13.11
C MET A 1 41.55 -28.48 -12.53
N GLU A 2 42.55 -28.65 -11.68
CA GLU A 2 42.90 -29.96 -11.13
C GLU A 2 41.81 -30.48 -10.16
N PRO A 3 41.61 -31.81 -10.06
CA PRO A 3 40.62 -32.40 -9.16
C PRO A 3 40.78 -31.96 -7.70
N GLU A 4 42.01 -31.78 -7.24
CA GLU A 4 42.36 -31.33 -5.89
C GLU A 4 41.86 -29.90 -5.63
N GLU A 5 41.93 -29.06 -6.66
CA GLU A 5 41.49 -27.68 -6.61
C GLU A 5 39.96 -27.58 -6.51
N LYS A 6 39.25 -28.45 -7.24
CA LYS A 6 37.79 -28.61 -7.13
C LYS A 6 37.36 -29.05 -5.73
N VAL A 7 38.06 -30.03 -5.15
CA VAL A 7 37.78 -30.53 -3.79
C VAL A 7 38.02 -29.45 -2.74
N ARG A 8 39.08 -28.64 -2.87
CA ARG A 8 39.36 -27.52 -1.97
C ARG A 8 38.25 -26.47 -2.03
N ILE A 9 37.79 -26.11 -3.23
CA ILE A 9 36.69 -25.16 -3.43
C ILE A 9 35.40 -25.71 -2.80
N LEU A 10 35.04 -26.97 -3.08
CA LEU A 10 33.83 -27.60 -2.53
C LEU A 10 33.84 -27.67 -0.99
N LYS A 11 35.00 -27.92 -0.38
CA LYS A 11 35.16 -27.90 1.08
C LYS A 11 35.09 -26.49 1.69
N SER A 12 35.39 -25.46 0.91
CA SER A 12 35.33 -24.05 1.35
C SER A 12 33.93 -23.43 1.20
N LEU A 13 33.04 -24.07 0.45
CA LEU A 13 31.66 -23.62 0.30
C LEU A 13 30.87 -23.96 1.56
N ASP A 14 30.51 -22.93 2.32
CA ASP A 14 29.65 -23.05 3.51
C ASP A 14 28.18 -23.15 3.10
N THR A 15 27.84 -24.24 2.42
CA THR A 15 26.50 -24.47 1.86
C THR A 15 25.42 -24.54 2.95
N LYS A 16 25.77 -24.95 4.16
CA LYS A 16 24.85 -24.98 5.30
C LYS A 16 24.42 -23.58 5.71
N LYS A 17 25.37 -22.65 5.89
CA LYS A 17 25.03 -21.25 6.19
C LYS A 17 24.27 -20.58 5.05
N LEU A 18 24.58 -20.94 3.81
CA LEU A 18 23.83 -20.42 2.66
C LEU A 18 22.38 -20.89 2.70
N ILE A 19 22.12 -22.18 2.95
CA ILE A 19 20.77 -22.73 3.09
C ILE A 19 20.04 -22.08 4.27
N GLU A 20 20.69 -21.93 5.43
CA GLU A 20 20.11 -21.24 6.59
C GLU A 20 19.72 -19.79 6.28
N SER A 21 20.56 -19.08 5.53
CA SER A 21 20.28 -17.70 5.12
C SER A 21 19.12 -17.62 4.12
N ILE A 22 19.04 -18.56 3.17
CA ILE A 22 17.95 -18.64 2.20
C ILE A 22 16.62 -18.87 2.92
N ASN A 23 16.55 -19.89 3.79
CA ASN A 23 15.32 -20.19 4.53
C ASN A 23 14.88 -18.99 5.38
N LYS A 24 15.83 -18.30 6.02
CA LYS A 24 15.53 -17.08 6.78
C LYS A 24 14.89 -16.00 5.88
N TYR A 25 15.44 -15.76 4.69
CA TYR A 25 14.87 -14.77 3.78
C TYR A 25 13.52 -15.20 3.20
N GLU A 26 13.31 -16.50 2.97
CA GLU A 26 12.01 -17.06 2.57
C GLU A 26 10.96 -16.85 3.66
N ASP A 27 11.29 -17.12 4.92
CA ASP A 27 10.41 -16.90 6.07
C ASP A 27 10.07 -15.41 6.22
N GLU A 28 11.07 -14.52 6.11
CA GLU A 28 10.89 -13.06 6.17
C GLU A 28 10.00 -12.54 5.03
N LEU A 29 10.20 -13.08 3.81
CA LEU A 29 9.39 -12.72 2.65
C LEU A 29 7.94 -13.19 2.81
N GLU A 30 7.73 -14.44 3.26
CA GLU A 30 6.39 -14.97 3.49
C GLU A 30 5.65 -14.15 4.54
N ALA A 31 6.32 -13.78 5.63
CA ALA A 31 5.75 -12.93 6.67
C ALA A 31 5.33 -11.55 6.12
N ALA A 32 6.20 -10.90 5.33
CA ALA A 32 5.91 -9.60 4.73
C ALA A 32 4.74 -9.67 3.72
N LEU A 33 4.64 -10.75 2.93
CA LEU A 33 3.54 -10.97 1.99
C LEU A 33 2.21 -11.19 2.73
N ARG A 34 2.21 -11.96 3.82
CA ARG A 34 1.03 -12.17 4.66
C ARG A 34 0.56 -10.88 5.33
N GLU A 35 1.48 -10.07 5.86
CA GLU A 35 1.16 -8.78 6.46
C GLU A 35 0.57 -7.83 5.42
N THR A 36 1.17 -7.75 4.24
CA THR A 36 0.67 -6.92 3.13
C THR A 36 -0.73 -7.34 2.68
N ALA A 37 -0.97 -8.65 2.52
CA ALA A 37 -2.28 -9.17 2.16
C ALA A 37 -3.34 -8.84 3.22
N SER A 38 -3.01 -9.06 4.50
CA SER A 38 -3.88 -8.72 5.63
C SER A 38 -4.22 -7.22 5.67
N PHE A 39 -3.20 -6.36 5.49
CA PHE A 39 -3.40 -4.92 5.44
C PHE A 39 -4.31 -4.49 4.28
N LYS A 40 -4.13 -5.08 3.10
CA LYS A 40 -4.98 -4.81 1.93
C LYS A 40 -6.42 -5.28 2.16
N ASP A 41 -6.61 -6.47 2.73
CA ASP A 41 -7.93 -7.01 3.01
C ASP A 41 -8.70 -6.19 4.05
N LEU A 42 -8.03 -5.78 5.14
CA LEU A 42 -8.60 -4.90 6.17
C LEU A 42 -9.06 -3.56 5.60
N ASN A 43 -8.31 -3.01 4.64
CA ASN A 43 -8.58 -1.71 4.06
C ASN A 43 -9.37 -1.74 2.74
N ARG A 44 -9.79 -2.94 2.28
CA ARG A 44 -10.53 -3.13 1.04
C ARG A 44 -11.81 -2.29 0.96
N GLY A 45 -12.47 -2.04 2.09
CA GLY A 45 -13.68 -1.20 2.16
C GLY A 45 -13.45 0.27 1.80
N TYR A 46 -12.21 0.75 1.93
CA TYR A 46 -11.80 2.11 1.57
C TYR A 46 -11.25 2.21 0.14
N LEU A 47 -10.85 1.08 -0.44
CA LEU A 47 -10.42 0.90 -1.83
C LEU A 47 -11.64 0.80 -2.78
N SER A 48 -12.41 1.87 -2.90
CA SER A 48 -13.41 1.97 -3.97
C SER A 48 -12.70 2.38 -5.26
N SER A 49 -12.65 1.48 -6.24
CA SER A 49 -12.01 1.67 -7.56
C SER A 49 -12.54 2.86 -8.36
N THR A 50 -13.64 3.49 -7.92
CA THR A 50 -14.39 4.52 -8.65
C THR A 50 -14.99 5.60 -7.74
N GLY A 51 -14.32 5.96 -6.63
CA GLY A 51 -14.69 7.13 -5.82
C GLY A 51 -14.85 6.83 -4.33
N ASP A 52 -15.81 7.49 -3.67
CA ASP A 52 -15.98 7.42 -2.21
C ASP A 52 -16.29 6.02 -1.67
N CYS A 53 -15.81 5.72 -0.46
CA CYS A 53 -16.09 4.49 0.26
C CYS A 53 -17.56 4.44 0.71
N GLN A 54 -18.03 3.25 1.12
CA GLN A 54 -19.44 3.07 1.51
C GLN A 54 -19.86 3.97 2.67
N GLU A 55 -18.97 4.20 3.63
CA GLU A 55 -19.19 5.08 4.79
C GLU A 55 -19.42 6.53 4.34
N VAL A 56 -18.55 7.07 3.49
CA VAL A 56 -18.69 8.42 2.93
C VAL A 56 -19.94 8.53 2.05
N LYS A 57 -20.24 7.53 1.23
CA LYS A 57 -21.46 7.49 0.40
C LYS A 57 -22.73 7.53 1.25
N LYS A 58 -22.76 6.78 2.35
CA LYS A 58 -23.88 6.75 3.28
C LYS A 58 -24.07 8.13 3.92
N LEU A 59 -23.00 8.72 4.45
CA LEU A 59 -23.06 10.05 5.07
C LEU A 59 -23.47 11.14 4.07
N LEU A 60 -23.00 11.07 2.82
CA LEU A 60 -23.43 11.99 1.75
C LEU A 60 -24.93 11.85 1.45
N ALA A 61 -25.45 10.63 1.41
CA ALA A 61 -26.88 10.39 1.19
C ALA A 61 -27.73 10.91 2.37
N GLU A 62 -27.31 10.65 3.60
CA GLU A 62 -27.97 11.15 4.82
C GLU A 62 -27.95 12.69 4.87
N THR A 63 -26.82 13.29 4.52
CA THR A 63 -26.67 14.75 4.44
C THR A 63 -27.55 15.33 3.33
N SER A 64 -27.63 14.68 2.18
CA SER A 64 -28.50 15.10 1.06
C SER A 64 -29.99 15.04 1.40
N ALA A 65 -30.40 14.09 2.24
CA ALA A 65 -31.78 14.04 2.74
C ALA A 65 -32.12 15.22 3.67
N GLN A 66 -31.10 15.87 4.25
CA GLN A 66 -31.24 17.02 5.15
C GLN A 66 -31.11 18.36 4.41
N THR A 67 -30.95 18.37 3.09
CA THR A 67 -30.80 19.62 2.33
C THR A 67 -32.01 20.55 2.53
N PRO A 68 -31.78 21.83 2.88
CA PRO A 68 -32.86 22.80 3.08
C PRO A 68 -33.78 22.94 1.86
N ALA A 69 -35.07 23.17 2.11
CA ALA A 69 -36.04 23.38 1.03
C ALA A 69 -35.87 24.74 0.32
N THR A 70 -35.31 25.73 1.03
CA THR A 70 -35.14 27.11 0.55
C THR A 70 -33.76 27.66 0.90
N ASN A 71 -33.20 28.46 0.00
CA ASN A 71 -31.92 29.14 0.19
C ASN A 71 -32.05 30.33 1.16
N GLU A 72 -30.93 31.00 1.43
CA GLU A 72 -30.87 32.18 2.32
C GLU A 72 -31.78 33.34 1.86
N THR A 73 -32.16 33.37 0.58
CA THR A 73 -33.08 34.35 0.01
C THR A 73 -34.56 33.89 0.01
N GLY A 74 -34.86 32.74 0.62
CA GLY A 74 -36.22 32.17 0.68
C GLY A 74 -36.72 31.54 -0.62
N LYS A 75 -35.88 31.42 -1.65
CA LYS A 75 -36.23 30.74 -2.91
C LYS A 75 -36.01 29.24 -2.77
N LYS A 76 -36.81 28.43 -3.48
CA LYS A 76 -36.61 26.97 -3.54
C LYS A 76 -35.20 26.67 -4.05
N PHE A 77 -34.51 25.76 -3.35
CA PHE A 77 -33.20 25.26 -3.79
C PHE A 77 -33.30 24.66 -5.19
N THR A 78 -32.51 25.19 -6.12
CA THR A 78 -32.30 24.57 -7.43
C THR A 78 -31.38 23.35 -7.29
N LEU A 79 -31.28 22.53 -8.34
CA LEU A 79 -30.40 21.36 -8.32
C LEU A 79 -28.92 21.76 -8.14
N ALA A 80 -28.52 22.89 -8.72
CA ALA A 80 -27.17 23.45 -8.56
C ALA A 80 -26.92 23.92 -7.13
N ASP A 81 -27.86 24.65 -6.54
CA ASP A 81 -27.73 25.10 -5.14
C ASP A 81 -27.56 23.90 -4.19
N LYS A 82 -28.27 22.80 -4.45
CA LYS A 82 -28.19 21.59 -3.60
C LYS A 82 -26.81 20.94 -3.68
N GLU A 83 -26.23 20.91 -4.87
CA GLU A 83 -24.87 20.40 -5.06
C GLU A 83 -23.86 21.30 -4.34
N ASP A 84 -23.97 22.62 -4.49
CA ASP A 84 -23.08 23.57 -3.80
C ASP A 84 -23.19 23.46 -2.28
N TRP A 85 -24.41 23.32 -1.75
CA TRP A 85 -24.62 23.07 -0.33
C TRP A 85 -24.00 21.75 0.13
N LEU A 86 -24.18 20.66 -0.63
CA LEU A 86 -23.57 19.37 -0.34
C LEU A 86 -22.04 19.43 -0.37
N GLN A 87 -21.44 20.21 -1.26
CA GLN A 87 -20.00 20.42 -1.28
C GLN A 87 -19.53 21.18 -0.03
N GLY A 88 -20.27 22.19 0.42
CA GLY A 88 -19.99 22.86 1.70
C GLY A 88 -20.05 21.91 2.90
N GLN A 89 -21.03 20.99 2.90
CA GLN A 89 -21.15 19.99 3.96
C GLN A 89 -19.97 19.02 4.06
N LYS A 90 -19.22 18.78 2.97
CA LYS A 90 -18.00 17.96 3.04
C LYS A 90 -16.93 18.55 3.97
N THR A 91 -16.99 19.85 4.25
CA THR A 91 -16.09 20.55 5.19
C THR A 91 -16.77 20.95 6.49
N GLU A 92 -18.06 21.27 6.46
CA GLU A 92 -18.81 21.77 7.62
C GLU A 92 -19.38 20.65 8.50
N ASN A 93 -19.76 19.51 7.90
CA ASN A 93 -20.23 18.37 8.65
C ASN A 93 -19.02 17.57 9.15
N ALA A 94 -18.79 17.63 10.47
CA ALA A 94 -17.63 17.02 11.11
C ALA A 94 -17.52 15.51 10.88
N GLU A 95 -18.65 14.78 10.87
CA GLU A 95 -18.66 13.33 10.65
C GLU A 95 -18.30 12.98 9.21
N LEU A 96 -18.89 13.69 8.24
CA LEU A 96 -18.58 13.52 6.83
C LEU A 96 -17.12 13.90 6.52
N ALA A 97 -16.65 15.02 7.06
CA ALA A 97 -15.27 15.48 6.90
C ALA A 97 -14.27 14.47 7.49
N ALA A 98 -14.55 13.91 8.67
CA ALA A 98 -13.73 12.88 9.30
C ALA A 98 -13.69 11.59 8.47
N ALA A 99 -14.84 11.15 7.94
CA ALA A 99 -14.91 9.96 7.09
C ALA A 99 -14.11 10.13 5.78
N ILE A 100 -14.21 11.31 5.14
CA ILE A 100 -13.43 11.65 3.94
C ILE A 100 -11.93 11.68 4.26
N ALA A 101 -11.54 12.30 5.38
CA ALA A 101 -10.15 12.35 5.81
C ALA A 101 -9.58 10.94 6.07
N LYS A 102 -10.35 10.08 6.74
CA LYS A 102 -9.99 8.68 6.99
C LYS A 102 -9.81 7.89 5.69
N GLN A 103 -10.72 8.05 4.72
CA GLN A 103 -10.59 7.42 3.40
C GLN A 103 -9.30 7.86 2.70
N ARG A 104 -8.96 9.15 2.73
CA ARG A 104 -7.74 9.69 2.14
C ARG A 104 -6.47 9.18 2.82
N ASP A 105 -6.47 9.13 4.15
CA ASP A 105 -5.33 8.63 4.93
C ASP A 105 -5.06 7.15 4.63
N ILE A 106 -6.11 6.33 4.60
CA ILE A 106 -5.99 4.91 4.28
C ILE A 106 -5.52 4.72 2.83
N ALA A 107 -6.03 5.50 1.88
CA ALA A 107 -5.56 5.46 0.49
C ALA A 107 -4.07 5.81 0.37
N PHE A 108 -3.61 6.84 1.08
CA PHE A 108 -2.20 7.21 1.13
C PHE A 108 -1.33 6.12 1.77
N GLN A 109 -1.79 5.50 2.86
CA GLN A 109 -1.07 4.40 3.50
C GLN A 109 -0.94 3.17 2.59
N LEU A 110 -1.97 2.87 1.80
CA LEU A 110 -1.95 1.79 0.81
C LEU A 110 -0.95 2.08 -0.31
N GLU A 111 -0.98 3.29 -0.88
CA GLU A 111 -0.01 3.71 -1.91
C GLU A 111 1.42 3.68 -1.37
N ASN A 112 1.63 4.16 -0.14
CA ASN A 112 2.94 4.13 0.51
C ASN A 112 3.42 2.69 0.77
N ASN A 113 2.53 1.77 1.15
CA ASN A 113 2.88 0.36 1.31
C ASN A 113 3.19 -0.31 -0.03
N GLU A 114 2.49 0.02 -1.11
CA GLU A 114 2.83 -0.44 -2.47
C GLU A 114 4.20 0.09 -2.90
N ILE A 115 4.48 1.38 -2.72
CA ILE A 115 5.80 1.98 -3.02
C ILE A 115 6.91 1.32 -2.20
N LYS A 116 6.68 1.04 -0.90
CA LYS A 116 7.68 0.35 -0.07
C LYS A 116 7.92 -1.08 -0.52
N ALA A 117 6.88 -1.78 -1.00
CA ALA A 117 7.05 -3.11 -1.58
C ALA A 117 7.86 -3.06 -2.89
N ASP A 118 7.61 -2.07 -3.73
CA ASP A 118 8.32 -1.88 -5.01
C ASP A 118 9.76 -1.37 -4.84
N MET A 119 9.99 -0.51 -3.84
CA MET A 119 11.29 0.08 -3.51
C MET A 119 12.09 -0.75 -2.49
N ALA A 120 11.50 -1.82 -1.94
CA ALA A 120 12.26 -2.79 -1.17
C ALA A 120 13.43 -3.23 -2.04
N PRO A 121 14.68 -3.11 -1.56
CA PRO A 121 15.83 -3.32 -2.40
C PRO A 121 15.67 -4.69 -3.06
N THR A 122 15.64 -4.69 -4.38
CA THR A 122 15.89 -5.88 -5.17
C THR A 122 17.33 -6.30 -4.91
N THR A 123 17.64 -6.75 -3.70
CA THR A 123 18.78 -7.59 -3.38
C THR A 123 18.49 -8.97 -3.94
N GLN A 124 18.25 -9.04 -5.25
CA GLN A 124 18.80 -10.15 -5.99
C GLN A 124 20.30 -9.85 -6.03
N PRO A 125 21.16 -10.64 -5.36
CA PRO A 125 22.56 -10.59 -5.71
C PRO A 125 22.63 -10.94 -7.19
N SER A 126 22.94 -9.94 -8.02
CA SER A 126 23.35 -10.16 -9.39
C SER A 126 24.55 -11.08 -9.31
N MET A 127 24.33 -12.39 -9.47
CA MET A 127 25.40 -13.35 -9.65
C MET A 127 25.95 -13.12 -11.06
N THR A 128 26.73 -12.06 -11.20
CA THR A 128 27.74 -12.00 -12.25
C THR A 128 28.73 -13.10 -11.95
N VAL A 129 28.52 -14.26 -12.60
CA VAL A 129 29.57 -15.27 -12.73
C VAL A 129 30.64 -14.66 -13.62
N THR A 130 31.55 -13.90 -13.01
CA THR A 130 32.77 -13.48 -13.68
C THR A 130 33.70 -14.68 -13.68
N SER A 131 33.75 -15.36 -14.82
CA SER A 131 34.79 -16.32 -15.18
C SER A 131 36.14 -15.61 -15.30
N ALA A 132 36.68 -15.12 -14.20
CA ALA A 132 38.07 -14.70 -14.07
C ALA A 132 38.36 -14.44 -12.59
N GLY A 133 39.13 -15.33 -11.97
CA GLY A 133 39.54 -15.17 -10.58
C GLY A 133 40.33 -13.88 -10.38
N MET A 134 39.88 -13.04 -9.46
CA MET A 134 40.73 -12.25 -8.58
C MET A 134 39.88 -11.59 -7.50
N VAL A 135 40.25 -11.85 -6.25
CA VAL A 135 39.72 -11.22 -5.04
C VAL A 135 40.17 -9.75 -5.02
N LYS A 136 39.24 -8.82 -4.89
CA LYS A 136 39.51 -7.51 -4.27
C LYS A 136 38.46 -7.23 -3.21
N LYS A 137 38.95 -7.07 -1.97
CA LYS A 137 38.22 -6.46 -0.86
C LYS A 137 37.87 -5.03 -1.21
N LEU A 138 36.63 -4.65 -0.96
CA LEU A 138 36.30 -3.35 -0.36
C LEU A 138 35.60 -3.67 0.97
#